data_AF-A0A9W9YRL8-F1
#
_entry.id   AF-A0A9W9YRL8-F1
#
_cell.length_a   1.000
_cell.length_b   1.000
_cell.length_c   1.000
_cell.angle_alpha   90.00
_cell.angle_beta   90.00
_cell.angle_gamma   90.00
#
_symmetry.space_group_name_H-M   'P 1'
#
loop_
_entity.id
_entity.type
_entity.pdbx_description
1 polymer ?
#
loop_
_entity_poly.entity_id
_entity_poly.type
_entity_poly.pdbx_seq_one_letter_code
_entity_poly.pdbx_strand_id
1 'polypeptide(L)'
;MRVMVLDAGRLKEFDAPYTLLKNPRTTFAQLVAQTGPTESRKLFDIARQKYYSKKTIPETQEDEDQMERSAVIQEIAKPNKELVDGFQSLTAATVIVPNGTGSERQPEFQFESTV
;
A
#
# COMPACT_ATOMS: atom_id res chain seq x y z
N MET A 1 -11.77 12.68 -2.85
CA MET A 1 -12.21 14.10 -2.79
C MET A 1 -11.77 14.78 -4.07
N ARG A 2 -12.66 15.54 -4.71
CA ARG A 2 -12.36 16.42 -5.85
C ARG A 2 -12.75 17.85 -5.50
N VAL A 3 -12.20 18.82 -6.21
CA VAL A 3 -12.52 20.25 -6.11
C VAL A 3 -13.10 20.71 -7.44
N MET A 4 -14.12 21.57 -7.36
CA MET A 4 -14.73 22.23 -8.50
C MET A 4 -14.37 23.72 -8.48
N VAL A 5 -13.75 24.21 -9.55
CA VAL A 5 -13.45 25.64 -9.71
C VAL A 5 -14.42 26.23 -10.73
N LEU A 6 -15.15 27.27 -10.32
CA LEU A 6 -16.09 28.00 -11.15
C LEU A 6 -15.59 29.44 -11.39
N ASP A 7 -15.91 29.98 -12.56
CA ASP A 7 -15.68 31.38 -12.93
C ASP A 7 -16.89 31.86 -13.72
N ALA A 8 -17.51 32.97 -13.27
CA ALA A 8 -18.78 33.49 -13.78
C ALA A 8 -19.87 32.39 -13.98
N GLY A 9 -19.96 31.45 -13.03
CA GLY A 9 -20.91 30.32 -13.06
C GLY A 9 -20.54 29.19 -14.03
N ARG A 10 -19.43 29.28 -14.78
CA ARG A 10 -18.95 28.23 -15.69
C ARG A 10 -17.89 27.36 -15.02
N LEU A 11 -17.93 26.06 -15.29
CA LEU A 11 -16.90 25.13 -14.84
C LEU A 11 -15.56 25.42 -15.55
N LYS A 12 -14.49 25.57 -14.77
CA LYS A 12 -13.11 25.70 -15.27
C LYS A 12 -12.29 24.44 -15.02
N GLU A 13 -12.35 23.90 -13.81
CA GLU A 13 -11.51 22.78 -13.37
C GLU A 13 -12.32 21.84 -12.46
N PHE A 14 -12.17 20.53 -12.64
CA PHE A 14 -12.77 19.51 -11.77
C PHE A 14 -11.87 18.28 -11.64
N ASP A 15 -11.07 18.22 -10.58
CA ASP A 15 -10.20 17.07 -10.30
C ASP A 15 -9.78 17.02 -8.81
N ALA A 16 -8.96 16.04 -8.42
CA ALA A 16 -8.33 15.98 -7.11
C ALA A 16 -7.40 17.19 -6.88
N PRO A 17 -7.37 17.77 -5.65
CA PRO A 17 -6.58 18.97 -5.35
C PRO A 17 -5.10 18.83 -5.73
N TYR A 18 -4.50 17.66 -5.47
CA TYR A 18 -3.08 17.43 -5.78
C TYR A 18 -2.79 17.45 -7.28
N THR A 19 -3.69 16.94 -8.14
CA THR A 19 -3.49 16.99 -9.59
C THR A 19 -3.49 18.43 -10.09
N LEU A 20 -4.44 19.24 -9.62
CA LEU A 20 -4.54 20.66 -9.98
C LEU A 20 -3.32 21.45 -9.49
N LEU A 21 -2.88 21.22 -8.25
CA LEU A 21 -1.74 21.93 -7.63
C LEU A 21 -0.37 21.57 -8.24
N LYS A 22 -0.23 20.43 -8.92
CA LYS A 22 1.02 20.07 -9.63
C LYS A 22 1.35 21.00 -10.80
N ASN A 23 0.36 21.68 -11.36
CA ASN A 23 0.55 22.62 -12.46
C ASN A 23 0.26 24.06 -11.97
N PRO A 24 1.28 24.94 -11.84
CA PRO A 24 1.10 26.29 -11.33
C PRO A 24 0.28 27.21 -12.27
N ARG A 25 -0.05 26.75 -13.48
CA ARG A 25 -0.92 27.48 -14.42
C ARG A 25 -2.41 27.25 -14.18
N THR A 26 -2.81 26.31 -13.30
CA THR A 26 -4.23 26.09 -12.97
C THR A 26 -4.79 27.24 -12.15
N THR A 27 -6.08 27.48 -12.30
CA THR A 27 -6.82 28.48 -11.53
C THR A 27 -6.78 28.11 -10.05
N PHE A 28 -6.95 26.83 -9.72
CA PHE A 28 -6.82 26.35 -8.34
C PHE A 28 -5.44 26.61 -7.74
N ALA A 29 -4.34 26.36 -8.47
CA ALA A 29 -2.99 26.66 -7.97
C ALA A 29 -2.76 28.16 -7.76
N GLN A 30 -3.29 29.01 -8.64
CA GLN A 30 -3.19 30.47 -8.49
C GLN A 30 -3.97 30.96 -7.27
N LEU A 31 -5.19 30.44 -7.03
CA LEU A 31 -5.98 30.75 -5.82
C LEU A 31 -5.27 30.28 -4.54
N VAL A 32 -4.69 29.07 -4.55
CA VAL A 32 -3.93 28.58 -3.39
C VAL A 32 -2.64 29.39 -3.17
N ALA A 33 -1.97 29.86 -4.22
CA ALA A 33 -0.79 30.73 -4.09
C ALA A 33 -1.10 32.07 -3.40
N GLN A 34 -2.32 32.61 -3.54
CA GLN A 34 -2.76 33.83 -2.84
C GLN A 34 -2.82 33.68 -1.31
N THR A 35 -2.82 32.45 -0.77
CA THR A 35 -2.71 32.20 0.68
C THR A 35 -1.30 32.45 1.25
N GLY A 36 -0.31 32.74 0.39
CA GLY A 36 1.08 32.95 0.77
C GLY A 36 1.92 31.66 0.74
N PRO A 37 3.26 31.79 0.77
CA PRO A 37 4.17 30.67 0.51
C PRO A 37 4.07 29.54 1.56
N THR A 38 3.88 29.88 2.84
CA THR A 38 3.80 28.91 3.93
C THR A 38 2.53 28.06 3.85
N GLU A 39 1.35 28.69 3.74
CA GLU A 39 0.09 27.96 3.70
C GLU A 39 -0.13 27.25 2.37
N SER A 40 0.26 27.85 1.22
CA SER A 40 0.21 27.15 -0.07
C SER A 40 1.07 25.88 -0.10
N ARG A 41 2.26 25.90 0.53
CA ARG A 41 3.11 24.71 0.68
C ARG A 41 2.45 23.64 1.54
N LYS A 42 1.93 24.02 2.70
CA LYS A 42 1.22 23.13 3.63
C LYS A 42 -0.03 22.51 2.99
N LEU A 43 -0.81 23.29 2.24
CA LEU A 43 -1.97 22.82 1.47
C LEU A 43 -1.56 21.83 0.37
N PHE A 44 -0.45 22.07 -0.32
CA PHE A 44 0.13 21.13 -1.29
C PHE A 44 0.50 19.79 -0.63
N ASP A 45 1.19 19.84 0.50
CA ASP A 45 1.65 18.63 1.20
C ASP A 45 0.48 17.83 1.81
N ILE A 46 -0.55 18.49 2.34
CA ILE A 46 -1.82 17.85 2.77
C ILE A 46 -2.54 17.21 1.58
N ALA A 47 -2.68 17.92 0.46
CA ALA A 47 -3.31 17.40 -0.75
C ALA A 47 -2.56 16.19 -1.30
N ARG A 48 -1.21 16.25 -1.33
CA ARG A 48 -0.34 15.16 -1.73
C ARG A 48 -0.52 13.93 -0.84
N GLN A 49 -0.48 14.11 0.48
CA GLN A 49 -0.68 13.02 1.43
C GLN A 49 -2.04 12.36 1.18
N LYS A 50 -3.14 13.14 1.14
CA LYS A 50 -4.49 12.61 0.89
C LYS A 50 -4.63 11.91 -0.47
N TYR A 51 -3.92 12.34 -1.50
CA TYR A 51 -3.95 11.71 -2.83
C TYR A 51 -3.32 10.31 -2.83
N TYR A 52 -2.20 10.12 -2.12
CA TYR A 52 -1.51 8.82 -2.04
C TYR A 52 -2.02 7.92 -0.90
N SER A 53 -2.62 8.49 0.16
CA SER A 53 -3.25 7.73 1.26
C SER A 53 -4.60 7.11 0.88
N LYS A 54 -4.67 6.41 -0.27
CA LYS A 54 -5.84 5.60 -0.67
C LYS A 54 -6.11 4.54 0.41
N LYS A 55 -7.04 4.82 1.33
CA LYS A 55 -7.73 3.76 2.07
C LYS A 55 -8.49 2.93 1.03
N THR A 56 -8.32 1.62 1.11
CA THR A 56 -9.10 0.64 0.35
C THR A 56 -10.56 0.77 0.73
N ILE A 57 -11.32 1.49 -0.10
CA ILE A 57 -12.78 1.37 -0.17
C ILE A 57 -13.02 0.52 -1.42
N PRO A 58 -13.62 -0.68 -1.32
CA PRO A 58 -14.03 -1.42 -2.51
C PRO A 58 -15.04 -0.57 -3.26
N GLU A 59 -14.84 -0.38 -4.57
CA GLU A 59 -15.82 0.27 -5.42
C GLU A 59 -17.00 -0.69 -5.60
N THR A 60 -18.18 -0.29 -5.12
CA THR A 60 -19.43 -0.97 -5.50
C THR A 60 -19.65 -0.70 -6.98
N GLN A 61 -19.51 -1.73 -7.81
CA GLN A 61 -19.91 -1.66 -9.21
C GLN A 61 -21.44 -1.80 -9.27
N GLU A 62 -22.13 -0.68 -9.44
CA GLU A 62 -23.54 -0.64 -9.82
C GLU A 62 -23.63 -0.58 -11.35
N ASP A 63 -23.61 -1.75 -11.99
CA ASP A 63 -24.07 -1.95 -13.37
C ASP A 63 -24.88 -3.26 -13.41
N GLU A 64 -26.20 -3.12 -13.45
CA GLU A 64 -27.15 -4.23 -13.61
C GLU A 64 -27.18 -4.67 -15.09
N ASP A 65 -26.58 -5.83 -15.39
CA ASP A 65 -26.83 -6.57 -16.63
C ASP A 65 -27.00 -8.07 -16.34
N GLN A 66 -28.19 -8.44 -15.90
CA GLN A 66 -28.59 -9.84 -15.72
C GLN A 66 -29.06 -10.45 -17.06
N MET A 67 -28.19 -11.19 -17.76
CA MET A 67 -28.63 -12.41 -18.46
C MET A 67 -27.46 -13.34 -18.84
N GLU A 68 -27.60 -14.58 -18.41
CA GLU A 68 -26.75 -15.75 -18.59
C GLU A 68 -25.97 -15.90 -19.92
N ARG A 69 -24.69 -16.30 -19.80
CA ARG A 69 -24.08 -17.26 -20.75
C ARG A 69 -23.29 -18.35 -20.05
N SER A 70 -23.96 -19.50 -19.93
CA SER A 70 -23.44 -20.85 -20.18
C SER A 70 -22.18 -21.31 -19.44
N ALA A 71 -22.42 -22.25 -18.53
CA ALA A 71 -21.50 -23.31 -18.11
C ALA A 71 -20.36 -23.65 -19.08
N VAL A 72 -19.12 -23.34 -18.67
CA VAL A 72 -17.89 -23.98 -19.16
C VAL A 72 -17.03 -24.45 -17.98
N ILE A 73 -17.66 -25.18 -17.05
CA ILE A 73 -16.92 -26.09 -16.16
C ILE A 73 -16.95 -27.47 -16.82
N GLN A 74 -16.03 -27.69 -17.76
CA GLN A 74 -15.86 -29.01 -18.36
C GLN A 74 -14.42 -29.24 -18.85
N GLU A 75 -13.49 -29.35 -17.90
CA GLU A 75 -12.22 -30.04 -18.12
C GLU A 75 -11.89 -30.95 -16.92
N ILE A 76 -12.65 -32.04 -16.81
CA ILE A 76 -12.45 -33.09 -15.80
C ILE A 76 -11.67 -34.25 -16.45
N ALA A 77 -10.36 -34.08 -16.60
CA ALA A 77 -9.42 -35.12 -17.01
C ALA A 77 -8.00 -34.73 -16.51
N LYS A 78 -7.21 -35.56 -15.82
CA LYS A 78 -7.30 -36.99 -15.43
C LYS A 78 -6.50 -37.22 -14.12
N PRO A 79 -6.55 -38.41 -13.48
CA PRO A 79 -6.39 -38.54 -12.02
C PRO A 79 -5.04 -39.11 -11.51
N ASN A 80 -4.97 -39.23 -10.18
CA ASN A 80 -4.01 -39.97 -9.34
C ASN A 80 -2.62 -39.29 -9.21
N LYS A 81 -1.91 -39.41 -8.08
CA LYS A 81 -1.69 -40.64 -7.28
C LYS A 81 -1.43 -40.33 -5.80
N GLU A 82 -2.14 -40.99 -4.90
CA GLU A 82 -1.57 -41.37 -3.59
C GLU A 82 -1.15 -42.84 -3.67
N LEU A 83 0.09 -43.13 -3.35
CA LEU A 83 0.50 -44.45 -2.85
C LEU A 83 1.57 -44.22 -1.79
N VAL A 84 1.37 -44.85 -0.64
CA VAL A 84 2.23 -44.76 0.53
C VAL A 84 3.42 -45.71 0.38
N ASP A 85 4.63 -45.15 0.33
CA ASP A 85 5.86 -45.83 0.70
C ASP A 85 6.41 -45.12 1.96
N GLY A 86 6.82 -45.78 3.03
CA GLY A 86 7.19 -47.19 3.12
C GLY A 86 8.57 -47.31 3.75
N PHE A 87 8.63 -47.16 5.08
CA PHE A 87 9.74 -47.55 5.97
C PHE A 87 11.18 -47.61 5.40
N GLN A 88 12.01 -46.63 5.78
CA GLN A 88 13.45 -46.82 6.02
C GLN A 88 13.74 -46.24 7.41
N SER A 89 14.04 -46.98 8.49
CA SER A 89 14.85 -48.19 8.74
C SER A 89 16.36 -47.90 8.86
N LEU A 90 16.83 -47.79 10.12
CA LEU A 90 18.21 -47.98 10.61
C LEU A 90 19.27 -46.93 10.13
N THR A 91 20.33 -46.52 10.86
CA THR A 91 20.82 -46.79 12.23
C THR A 91 21.82 -45.70 12.69
N ALA A 92 21.87 -45.44 14.00
CA ALA A 92 23.01 -45.02 14.86
C ALA A 92 24.11 -44.04 14.36
N ALA A 93 24.34 -42.96 15.14
CA ALA A 93 25.63 -42.72 15.81
C ALA A 93 25.52 -41.64 16.92
N THR A 94 25.92 -41.99 18.15
CA THR A 94 26.13 -41.04 19.27
C THR A 94 27.59 -40.63 19.31
N VAL A 95 27.88 -39.33 19.46
CA VAL A 95 29.18 -38.83 19.98
C VAL A 95 28.94 -37.66 20.96
N ILE A 96 29.73 -37.66 22.04
CA ILE A 96 29.74 -36.72 23.17
C ILE A 96 31.22 -36.60 23.62
N VAL A 97 31.72 -35.58 24.33
CA VAL A 97 31.20 -34.51 25.23
C VAL A 97 32.22 -33.33 25.15
N PRO A 98 32.23 -32.25 25.99
CA PRO A 98 31.20 -31.39 26.60
C PRO A 98 31.56 -29.86 26.59
N ASN A 99 30.73 -29.03 27.24
CA ASN A 99 31.04 -27.80 28.02
C ASN A 99 31.83 -26.61 27.43
N GLY A 100 31.19 -25.43 27.52
CA GLY A 100 31.84 -24.10 27.55
C GLY A 100 30.86 -23.03 28.07
N THR A 101 31.16 -22.42 29.22
CA THR A 101 30.35 -21.38 29.89
C THR A 101 30.67 -19.98 29.36
N GLY A 102 29.69 -19.05 29.30
CA GLY A 102 30.00 -17.65 28.98
C GLY A 102 28.83 -16.67 28.75
N SER A 103 28.48 -15.92 29.80
CA SER A 103 27.85 -14.57 29.84
C SER A 103 27.21 -13.94 28.58
N GLU A 104 25.88 -13.73 28.67
CA GLU A 104 25.22 -12.40 28.64
C GLU A 104 26.09 -11.16 28.36
N ARG A 105 25.73 -10.36 27.33
CA ARG A 105 25.87 -8.88 27.31
C ARG A 105 24.81 -8.21 26.43
N GLN A 106 24.05 -7.29 27.02
CA GLN A 106 23.29 -6.26 26.29
C GLN A 106 24.26 -5.15 25.80
N PRO A 107 24.02 -4.53 24.62
CA PRO A 107 24.74 -3.31 24.25
C PRO A 107 24.09 -2.09 24.92
N GLU A 108 24.71 -1.56 25.97
CA GLU A 108 24.37 -0.22 26.49
C GLU A 108 24.87 0.87 25.53
N PHE A 109 23.98 1.76 25.13
CA PHE A 109 24.32 2.96 24.36
C PHE A 109 24.52 4.15 25.32
N GLN A 110 25.77 4.38 25.73
CA GLN A 110 26.15 5.57 26.48
C GLN A 110 26.46 6.71 25.51
N PHE A 111 25.65 7.77 25.55
CA PHE A 111 25.91 9.02 24.85
C PHE A 111 26.60 10.00 25.80
N GLU A 112 27.93 10.12 25.70
CA GLU A 112 28.63 11.23 26.36
C GLU A 112 28.35 12.54 25.62
N SER A 113 27.73 13.49 26.33
CA SER A 113 27.64 14.88 25.89
C SER A 113 28.84 15.64 26.48
N THR A 114 29.83 15.97 25.64
CA THR A 114 30.85 16.97 26.03
C THR A 114 30.26 18.37 25.88
N VAL A 115 30.63 19.24 26.83
CA VAL A 115 30.17 20.64 27.00
C VAL A 115 30.91 21.59 26.06
#